data_AF-A0A2P0B1P0-F1
#
_entry.id   AF-A0A2P0B1P0-F1
#
_cell.length_a   1.000
_cell.length_b   1.000
_cell.length_c   1.000
_cell.angle_alpha   90.00
_cell.angle_beta   90.00
_cell.angle_gamma   90.00
#
_symmetry.space_group_name_H-M   'P 1'
#
loop_
_entity.id
_entity.type
_entity.pdbx_description
1 polymer ?
#
loop_
_entity_poly.entity_id
_entity_poly.type
_entity_poly.pdbx_seq_one_letter_code
_entity_poly.pdbx_strand_id
1 'polypeptide(L)'
;MLRQLGPCLASNKRDRSIAFLDAPIDSPQEAAAFDALFGDTTNRCMQNFVSATLVRAWVRGVVAEGLFKDAMRDWPDGTVPAIEEPESIASIHDFARCYVAQDFAAARGLIEETRLGDKSELARMRELAPTFGPCMPQGSQIALKPMNIRMALAEALYHATRNPGAARLPGQSD
;
A
#
# COMPACT_ATOMS: atom_id res chain seq x y z
N MET A 1 -8.98 13.75 -2.81
CA MET A 1 -8.21 14.03 -4.02
C MET A 1 -7.21 12.92 -4.29
N LEU A 2 -6.16 12.76 -3.47
CA LEU A 2 -5.29 11.55 -3.46
C LEU A 2 -6.08 10.24 -3.46
N ARG A 3 -7.19 10.19 -2.70
CA ARG A 3 -8.12 9.04 -2.63
C ARG A 3 -8.67 8.56 -4.00
N GLN A 4 -8.82 9.44 -4.99
CA GLN A 4 -9.35 9.08 -6.32
C GLN A 4 -8.25 8.77 -7.32
N LEU A 5 -7.03 9.23 -7.04
CA LEU A 5 -5.88 9.05 -7.91
C LEU A 5 -5.52 7.56 -8.03
N GLY A 6 -5.43 6.87 -6.89
CA GLY A 6 -5.11 5.43 -6.82
C GLY A 6 -5.99 4.55 -7.72
N PRO A 7 -7.32 4.53 -7.50
CA PRO A 7 -8.23 3.75 -8.35
C PRO A 7 -8.17 4.14 -9.83
N CYS A 8 -8.03 5.43 -10.15
CA CYS A 8 -7.93 5.85 -11.55
C CYS A 8 -6.66 5.32 -12.21
N LEU A 9 -5.51 5.44 -11.55
CA LEU A 9 -4.23 4.96 -12.06
C LEU A 9 -4.24 3.44 -12.19
N ALA A 10 -4.73 2.73 -11.18
CA ALA A 10 -4.84 1.27 -11.19
C ALA A 10 -5.68 0.74 -12.37
N SER A 11 -6.82 1.37 -12.68
CA SER A 11 -7.69 0.93 -13.77
C SER A 11 -7.24 1.39 -15.16
N ASN A 12 -6.56 2.53 -15.27
CA ASN A 12 -6.35 3.18 -16.58
C ASN A 12 -4.89 3.30 -17.01
N LYS A 13 -3.97 3.08 -16.07
CA LYS A 13 -2.53 3.09 -16.29
C LYS A 13 -1.89 1.88 -15.60
N ARG A 14 -2.58 0.74 -15.57
CA ARG A 14 -2.21 -0.46 -14.80
C ARG A 14 -0.72 -0.81 -14.96
N ASP A 15 -0.24 -1.05 -16.17
CA ASP A 15 1.14 -1.47 -16.40
C ASP A 15 2.16 -0.43 -15.93
N ARG A 16 1.87 0.86 -16.08
CA ARG A 16 2.73 1.94 -15.59
C ARG A 16 2.69 2.05 -14.07
N SER A 17 1.53 1.81 -13.47
CA SER A 17 1.36 1.73 -12.01
C SER A 17 2.13 0.56 -11.42
N ILE A 18 2.11 -0.60 -12.08
CA ILE A 18 2.90 -1.76 -11.70
C ILE A 18 4.40 -1.44 -11.82
N ALA A 19 4.83 -0.89 -12.96
CA ALA A 19 6.23 -0.51 -13.17
C ALA A 19 6.73 0.50 -12.14
N PHE A 20 5.88 1.42 -11.68
CA PHE A 20 6.23 2.36 -10.62
C PHE A 20 6.45 1.67 -9.28
N LEU A 21 5.61 0.70 -8.91
CA LEU A 21 5.80 -0.09 -7.68
C LEU A 21 6.93 -1.11 -7.78
N ASP A 22 7.28 -1.58 -8.98
CA ASP A 22 8.41 -2.49 -9.19
C ASP A 22 9.76 -1.77 -9.20
N ALA A 23 9.76 -0.44 -9.40
CA ALA A 23 10.98 0.36 -9.34
C ALA A 23 11.49 0.48 -7.88
N PRO A 24 12.81 0.34 -7.64
CA PRO A 24 13.38 0.51 -6.30
C PRO A 24 13.09 1.90 -5.72
N ILE A 25 12.68 1.97 -4.46
CA ILE A 25 12.40 3.23 -3.77
C ILE A 25 13.63 4.15 -3.79
N ASP A 26 13.40 5.44 -4.00
CA ASP A 26 14.42 6.50 -4.03
C ASP A 26 15.48 6.31 -5.14
N SER A 27 15.11 5.61 -6.22
CA SER A 27 15.99 5.37 -7.38
C SER A 27 15.65 6.25 -8.60
N PRO A 28 16.60 6.41 -9.55
CA PRO A 28 16.30 7.03 -10.84
C PRO A 28 15.21 6.30 -11.63
N GLN A 29 15.11 4.97 -11.49
CA GLN A 29 14.08 4.17 -12.14
C GLN A 29 12.69 4.52 -11.60
N GLU A 30 12.58 4.74 -10.29
CA GLU A 30 11.33 5.16 -9.66
C GLU A 30 10.92 6.55 -10.14
N ALA A 31 11.87 7.49 -10.24
CA ALA A 31 11.60 8.82 -10.77
C ALA A 31 11.07 8.75 -12.22
N ALA A 32 11.72 7.96 -13.09
CA ALA A 32 11.27 7.78 -14.47
C ALA A 32 9.88 7.12 -14.56
N ALA A 33 9.61 6.11 -13.72
CA ALA A 33 8.31 5.46 -13.69
C ALA A 33 7.21 6.38 -13.15
N PHE A 34 7.52 7.22 -12.15
CA PHE A 34 6.63 8.27 -11.68
C PHE A 34 6.29 9.26 -12.81
N ASP A 35 7.28 9.74 -13.55
CA ASP A 35 7.07 10.65 -14.67
C ASP A 35 6.20 10.00 -15.75
N ALA A 36 6.39 8.70 -16.04
CA ALA A 36 5.57 7.98 -17.01
C ALA A 36 4.08 7.87 -16.62
N LEU A 37 3.74 7.96 -15.32
CA LEU A 37 2.35 8.05 -14.87
C LEU A 37 1.71 9.36 -15.32
N PHE A 38 2.47 10.45 -15.34
CA PHE A 38 1.96 11.82 -15.46
C PHE A 38 2.37 12.59 -16.73
N GLY A 39 3.35 12.10 -17.50
CA GLY A 39 3.96 12.81 -18.63
C GLY A 39 3.07 13.01 -19.86
N ASP A 40 1.84 12.48 -19.87
CA ASP A 40 0.89 12.74 -20.95
C ASP A 40 0.19 14.09 -20.71
N THR A 41 0.16 14.97 -21.72
CA THR A 41 -0.43 16.33 -21.64
C THR A 41 -1.91 16.37 -21.28
N THR A 42 -2.63 15.25 -21.43
CA THR A 42 -4.01 15.06 -20.99
C THR A 42 -4.13 13.83 -20.08
N ASN A 43 -3.60 13.93 -18.87
CA ASN A 43 -3.76 12.83 -17.92
C ASN A 43 -5.19 12.83 -17.32
N ARG A 44 -6.03 11.90 -17.82
CA ARG A 44 -7.40 11.66 -17.32
C ARG A 44 -7.52 11.37 -15.82
N CYS A 45 -6.45 10.95 -15.16
CA CYS A 45 -6.41 10.75 -13.71
C CYS A 45 -5.99 12.01 -12.95
N MET A 46 -5.52 13.04 -13.66
CA MET A 46 -5.10 14.33 -13.14
C MET A 46 -5.92 15.49 -13.71
N GLN A 47 -7.07 15.24 -14.37
CA GLN A 47 -7.90 16.19 -15.14
C GLN A 47 -7.73 17.69 -14.77
N ASN A 48 -8.04 18.08 -13.53
CA ASN A 48 -7.96 19.48 -13.05
C ASN A 48 -6.84 19.72 -12.03
N PHE A 49 -5.84 18.85 -11.99
CA PHE A 49 -4.89 18.73 -10.91
C PHE A 49 -3.46 19.05 -11.37
N VAL A 50 -2.98 20.22 -10.97
CA VAL A 50 -1.57 20.60 -11.02
C VAL A 50 -1.14 20.89 -9.57
N SER A 51 -0.98 19.84 -8.75
CA SER A 51 -0.38 20.05 -7.43
C SER A 51 1.13 20.02 -7.56
N ALA A 52 1.75 21.14 -7.19
CA ALA A 52 3.19 21.24 -6.98
C ALA A 52 3.70 20.41 -5.77
N THR A 53 2.82 19.66 -5.10
CA THR A 53 3.06 19.06 -3.77
C THR A 53 2.77 17.56 -3.70
N LEU A 54 2.57 16.88 -4.84
CA LEU A 54 2.53 15.41 -4.82
C LEU A 54 3.90 14.86 -4.41
N VAL A 55 3.99 14.41 -3.16
CA VAL A 55 5.14 13.65 -2.70
C VAL A 55 5.10 12.28 -3.38
N ARG A 56 6.19 11.90 -4.04
CA ARG A 56 6.32 10.61 -4.77
C ARG A 56 5.91 9.42 -3.91
N ALA A 57 6.35 9.39 -2.66
CA ALA A 57 6.00 8.34 -1.68
C ALA A 57 4.48 8.24 -1.43
N TRP A 58 3.74 9.35 -1.44
CA TRP A 58 2.28 9.31 -1.29
C TRP A 58 1.60 8.81 -2.56
N VAL A 59 2.10 9.18 -3.74
CA VAL A 59 1.60 8.63 -5.01
C VAL A 59 1.83 7.13 -5.05
N ARG A 60 2.99 6.67 -4.59
CA ARG A 60 3.34 5.25 -4.50
C ARG A 60 2.32 4.48 -3.67
N GLY A 61 2.06 4.93 -2.44
CA GLY A 61 1.07 4.30 -1.58
C GLY A 61 -0.37 4.34 -2.11
N VAL A 62 -0.82 5.43 -2.77
CA VAL A 62 -2.18 5.44 -3.33
C VAL A 62 -2.30 4.57 -4.59
N VAL A 63 -1.25 4.48 -5.40
CA VAL A 63 -1.19 3.55 -6.54
C VAL A 63 -1.27 2.11 -6.03
N ALA A 64 -0.50 1.79 -4.99
CA ALA A 64 -0.56 0.49 -4.34
C ALA A 64 -1.94 0.19 -3.75
N GLU A 65 -2.55 1.13 -3.04
CA GLU A 65 -3.91 0.96 -2.51
C GLU A 65 -4.93 0.68 -3.63
N GLY A 66 -4.82 1.39 -4.75
CA GLY A 66 -5.68 1.17 -5.92
C GLY A 66 -5.49 -0.21 -6.53
N LEU A 67 -4.25 -0.64 -6.74
CA LEU A 67 -3.94 -1.96 -7.30
C LEU A 67 -4.30 -3.10 -6.35
N PHE A 68 -4.07 -2.94 -5.05
CA PHE A 68 -4.48 -3.91 -4.03
C PHE A 68 -6.00 -4.10 -4.03
N LYS A 69 -6.76 -3.00 -3.98
CA LYS A 69 -8.24 -3.06 -4.01
C LYS A 69 -8.78 -3.68 -5.29
N ASP A 70 -8.06 -3.53 -6.39
CA ASP A 70 -8.42 -4.18 -7.65
C ASP A 70 -8.11 -5.68 -7.60
N ALA A 71 -6.91 -6.07 -7.13
CA ALA A 71 -6.51 -7.48 -6.98
C ALA A 71 -7.42 -8.26 -6.01
N MET A 72 -7.88 -7.63 -4.93
CA MET A 72 -8.76 -8.27 -3.95
C MET A 72 -10.19 -8.53 -4.43
N ARG A 73 -10.63 -7.91 -5.54
CA ARG A 73 -11.99 -8.16 -6.10
C ARG A 73 -12.17 -9.61 -6.57
N ASP A 74 -11.09 -10.17 -7.12
CA ASP A 74 -11.08 -11.52 -7.70
C ASP A 74 -10.32 -12.51 -6.79
N TRP A 75 -9.98 -12.11 -5.56
CA TRP A 75 -9.21 -12.95 -4.64
C TRP A 75 -10.08 -14.06 -4.05
N PRO A 76 -9.61 -15.32 -4.00
CA PRO A 76 -10.42 -16.43 -3.49
C PRO A 76 -10.82 -16.24 -2.02
N ASP A 77 -12.11 -16.40 -1.74
CA ASP A 77 -12.65 -16.36 -0.38
C ASP A 77 -11.95 -17.36 0.55
N GLY A 78 -11.76 -16.97 1.80
CA GLY A 78 -11.13 -17.81 2.83
C GLY A 78 -9.62 -18.01 2.68
N THR A 79 -8.99 -17.34 1.72
CA THR A 79 -7.54 -17.39 1.52
C THR A 79 -6.88 -16.05 1.81
N VAL A 80 -5.60 -16.11 2.17
CA VAL A 80 -4.71 -14.95 2.23
C VAL A 80 -3.51 -15.16 1.31
N PRO A 81 -2.94 -14.09 0.74
CA PRO A 81 -1.71 -14.23 -0.04
C PRO A 81 -0.54 -14.71 0.81
N ALA A 82 0.44 -15.34 0.16
CA ALA A 82 1.69 -15.71 0.79
C ALA A 82 2.49 -14.45 1.02
N ILE A 83 2.75 -14.14 2.28
CA ILE A 83 3.50 -12.96 2.66
C ILE A 83 4.85 -13.41 3.20
N GLU A 84 5.91 -12.89 2.60
CA GLU A 84 7.27 -13.12 3.08
C GLU A 84 7.60 -12.08 4.15
N GLU A 85 8.01 -12.56 5.33
CA GLU A 85 8.53 -11.67 6.37
C GLU A 85 9.92 -11.15 5.98
N PRO A 86 10.21 -9.86 6.23
CA PRO A 86 11.54 -9.31 5.98
C PRO A 86 12.56 -9.87 7.00
N GLU A 87 13.79 -10.15 6.55
CA GLU A 87 14.88 -10.62 7.42
C GLU A 87 15.27 -9.62 8.52
N SER A 88 15.07 -8.32 8.27
CA SER A 88 15.32 -7.25 9.23
C SER A 88 14.40 -6.05 8.99
N ILE A 89 14.18 -5.25 10.03
CA ILE A 89 13.29 -4.09 10.00
C ILE A 89 14.11 -2.81 10.16
N ALA A 90 14.45 -2.17 9.04
CA ALA A 90 15.26 -0.95 9.00
C ALA A 90 14.48 0.28 8.48
N SER A 91 13.35 0.05 7.81
CA SER A 91 12.54 1.09 7.15
C SER A 91 11.06 0.93 7.45
N ILE A 92 10.27 1.96 7.10
CA ILE A 92 8.81 1.88 7.18
C ILE A 92 8.22 0.81 6.23
N HIS A 93 8.90 0.50 5.13
CA HIS A 93 8.49 -0.54 4.20
C HIS A 93 8.75 -1.93 4.78
N ASP A 94 9.85 -2.12 5.52
CA ASP A 94 10.09 -3.37 6.25
C ASP A 94 9.08 -3.56 7.38
N PHE A 95 8.80 -2.48 8.12
CA PHE A 95 7.74 -2.47 9.13
C PHE A 95 6.41 -2.93 8.53
N ALA A 96 6.03 -2.36 7.38
CA ALA A 96 4.78 -2.71 6.72
C ALA A 96 4.75 -4.16 6.23
N ARG A 97 5.84 -4.67 5.65
CA ARG A 97 5.96 -6.07 5.23
C ARG A 97 5.83 -7.04 6.42
N CYS A 98 6.55 -6.76 7.50
CA CYS A 98 6.42 -7.52 8.76
C CYS A 98 4.97 -7.50 9.26
N TYR A 99 4.35 -6.32 9.33
CA TYR A 99 3.01 -6.20 9.89
C TYR A 99 1.95 -6.91 9.04
N VAL A 100 2.04 -6.81 7.71
CA VAL A 100 1.14 -7.53 6.81
C VAL A 100 1.30 -9.03 6.93
N ALA A 101 2.53 -9.53 7.15
CA ALA A 101 2.77 -10.95 7.36
C ALA A 101 2.16 -11.47 8.68
N GLN A 102 2.25 -10.65 9.73
CA GLN A 102 1.71 -10.97 11.06
C GLN A 102 0.18 -10.86 11.13
N ASP A 103 -0.39 -9.81 10.54
CA ASP A 103 -1.83 -9.52 10.62
C ASP A 103 -2.36 -8.91 9.31
N PHE A 104 -2.41 -9.75 8.27
CA PHE A 104 -2.96 -9.38 6.96
C PHE A 104 -4.40 -8.85 7.08
N ALA A 105 -5.23 -9.46 7.93
CA ALA A 105 -6.63 -9.09 8.09
C ALA A 105 -6.79 -7.68 8.66
N ALA A 106 -6.03 -7.32 9.69
CA ALA A 106 -6.07 -5.98 10.26
C ALA A 106 -5.54 -4.92 9.28
N ALA A 107 -4.43 -5.21 8.59
CA ALA A 107 -3.87 -4.33 7.57
C ALA A 107 -4.85 -4.12 6.40
N ARG A 108 -5.44 -5.21 5.88
CA ARG A 108 -6.49 -5.18 4.86
C ARG A 108 -7.69 -4.35 5.32
N GLY A 109 -8.19 -4.58 6.53
CA GLY A 109 -9.31 -3.85 7.10
C GLY A 109 -9.06 -2.35 7.19
N LEU A 110 -7.84 -1.91 7.54
CA LEU A 110 -7.49 -0.48 7.48
C LEU A 110 -7.70 0.09 6.07
N ILE A 111 -7.30 -0.64 5.03
CA ILE A 111 -7.35 -0.16 3.64
C ILE A 111 -8.77 -0.21 3.06
N GLU A 112 -9.49 -1.31 3.29
CA GLU A 112 -10.82 -1.55 2.72
C GLU A 112 -11.95 -0.83 3.47
N GLU A 113 -11.88 -0.77 4.80
CA GLU A 113 -12.97 -0.26 5.65
C GLU A 113 -12.84 1.23 5.97
N THR A 114 -11.67 1.82 5.71
CA THR A 114 -11.42 3.25 5.98
C THR A 114 -10.98 4.01 4.74
N ARG A 115 -11.07 5.34 4.82
CA ARG A 115 -10.78 6.26 3.73
C ARG A 115 -9.63 7.17 4.12
N LEU A 116 -8.72 7.36 3.17
CA LEU A 116 -7.58 8.26 3.30
C LEU A 116 -7.99 9.67 3.74
N GLY A 117 -7.48 10.10 4.89
CA GLY A 117 -7.70 11.40 5.51
C GLY A 117 -8.98 11.51 6.35
N ASP A 118 -9.81 10.47 6.42
CA ASP A 118 -11.06 10.50 7.18
C ASP A 118 -10.83 10.17 8.66
N LYS A 119 -11.75 10.61 9.54
CA LYS A 119 -11.66 10.35 11.00
C LYS A 119 -11.64 8.85 11.33
N SER A 120 -12.27 8.01 10.51
CA SER A 120 -12.28 6.55 10.68
C SER A 120 -10.89 5.94 10.47
N GLU A 121 -10.06 6.50 9.58
CA GLU A 121 -8.67 6.07 9.41
C GLU A 121 -7.89 6.30 10.70
N LEU A 122 -8.01 7.48 11.30
CA LEU A 122 -7.30 7.81 12.54
C LEU A 122 -7.77 6.93 13.71
N ALA A 123 -9.06 6.65 13.80
CA ALA A 123 -9.61 5.74 14.81
C ALA A 123 -9.04 4.32 14.63
N ARG A 124 -9.12 3.78 13.42
CA ARG A 124 -8.59 2.44 13.10
C ARG A 124 -7.08 2.36 13.35
N MET A 125 -6.32 3.38 12.95
CA MET A 125 -4.88 3.42 13.19
C MET A 125 -4.53 3.38 14.68
N ARG A 126 -5.31 4.04 15.54
CA ARG A 126 -5.12 3.99 17.00
C ARG A 126 -5.42 2.61 17.58
N GLU A 127 -6.38 1.88 17.02
CA GLU A 127 -6.67 0.50 17.40
C GLU A 127 -5.53 -0.44 17.00
N LEU A 128 -4.92 -0.21 15.83
CA LEU A 128 -3.82 -1.05 15.35
C LEU A 128 -2.49 -0.75 16.05
N ALA A 129 -2.25 0.49 16.47
CA ALA A 129 -0.96 0.94 17.00
C ALA A 129 -0.36 0.04 18.12
N PRO A 130 -1.13 -0.46 19.10
CA PRO A 130 -0.61 -1.38 20.12
C PRO A 130 -0.06 -2.70 19.55
N THR A 131 -0.54 -3.14 18.37
CA THR A 131 -0.13 -4.40 17.72
C THR A 131 1.14 -4.26 16.90
N PHE A 132 1.66 -3.03 16.71
CA PHE A 132 2.85 -2.78 15.90
C PHE A 132 4.16 -3.24 16.55
N GLY A 133 4.18 -3.39 17.88
CA GLY A 133 5.38 -3.66 18.69
C GLY A 133 6.35 -4.70 18.10
N PRO A 134 5.90 -5.90 17.72
CA PRO A 134 6.78 -6.94 17.15
C PRO A 134 7.49 -6.53 15.86
N CYS A 135 6.87 -5.63 15.08
CA CYS A 135 7.40 -5.14 13.81
C CYS A 135 8.06 -3.77 13.93
N MET A 136 8.16 -3.18 15.13
CA MET A 136 8.75 -1.86 15.28
C MET A 136 10.26 -1.90 15.01
N PRO A 137 10.79 -1.02 14.13
CA PRO A 137 12.22 -0.93 13.88
C PRO A 137 12.98 -0.50 15.13
N GLN A 138 13.91 -1.35 15.60
CA GLN A 138 14.69 -1.08 16.81
C GLN A 138 15.60 0.14 16.62
N GLY A 139 15.70 0.99 17.65
CA GLY A 139 16.66 2.11 17.68
C GLY A 139 16.34 3.29 16.75
N SER A 140 15.20 3.27 16.04
CA SER A 140 14.86 4.31 15.07
C SER A 140 13.85 5.32 15.62
N GLN A 141 14.09 6.62 15.39
CA GLN A 141 13.12 7.70 15.65
C GLN A 141 12.12 7.84 14.49
N ILE A 142 11.71 6.74 13.85
CA ILE A 142 10.77 6.82 12.73
C ILE A 142 9.45 7.34 13.25
N ALA A 143 9.13 8.59 12.88
CA ALA A 143 7.83 9.17 13.15
C ALA A 143 6.79 8.46 12.27
N LEU A 144 6.14 7.45 12.84
CA LEU A 144 5.03 6.71 12.25
C LEU A 144 3.79 7.62 12.19
N LYS A 145 3.76 8.49 11.19
CA LYS A 145 2.57 9.28 10.86
C LYS A 145 1.52 8.37 10.20
N PRO A 146 0.23 8.49 10.54
CA PRO A 146 -0.82 7.62 10.01
C PRO A 146 -0.81 7.49 8.48
N MET A 147 -0.63 8.61 7.77
CA MET A 147 -0.51 8.64 6.32
C MET A 147 0.62 7.73 5.82
N ASN A 148 1.82 7.85 6.40
CA ASN A 148 2.98 7.08 5.96
C ASN A 148 2.80 5.59 6.25
N ILE A 149 2.21 5.24 7.40
CA ILE A 149 1.88 3.86 7.76
C ILE A 149 0.90 3.29 6.73
N ARG A 150 -0.20 3.99 6.45
CA ARG A 150 -1.20 3.53 5.48
C ARG A 150 -0.58 3.29 4.11
N MET A 151 0.23 4.23 3.62
CA MET A 151 0.88 4.12 2.31
C MET A 151 1.83 2.92 2.26
N ALA A 152 2.64 2.70 3.30
CA ALA A 152 3.53 1.55 3.37
C ALA A 152 2.77 0.21 3.47
N LEU A 153 1.69 0.17 4.27
CA LEU A 153 0.83 -1.01 4.39
C LEU A 153 0.11 -1.33 3.07
N ALA A 154 -0.39 -0.32 2.37
CA ALA A 154 -1.02 -0.50 1.06
C ALA A 154 -0.05 -1.12 0.04
N GLU A 155 1.21 -0.70 0.04
CA GLU A 155 2.25 -1.26 -0.81
C GLU A 155 2.59 -2.70 -0.44
N ALA A 156 2.82 -2.98 0.86
CA ALA A 156 3.06 -4.34 1.33
C ALA A 156 1.90 -5.31 1.01
N LEU A 157 0.65 -4.86 1.19
CA LEU A 157 -0.55 -5.61 0.84
C LEU A 157 -0.63 -5.89 -0.66
N TYR A 158 -0.35 -4.90 -1.51
CA TYR A 158 -0.32 -5.12 -2.96
C TYR A 158 0.75 -6.15 -3.34
N HIS A 159 1.97 -6.03 -2.85
CA HIS A 159 3.02 -7.00 -3.14
C HIS A 159 2.67 -8.41 -2.68
N ALA A 160 2.01 -8.55 -1.52
CA ALA A 160 1.52 -9.84 -1.05
C ALA A 160 0.58 -10.49 -2.08
N THR A 161 -0.35 -9.74 -2.67
CA THR A 161 -1.28 -10.28 -3.71
C THR A 161 -0.58 -10.77 -4.99
N ARG A 162 0.69 -10.42 -5.21
CA ARG A 162 1.47 -10.86 -6.38
C ARG A 162 2.24 -12.15 -6.15
N ASN A 163 2.31 -12.63 -4.90
CA ASN A 163 2.89 -13.91 -4.56
C ASN A 163 1.75 -14.95 -4.50
N PRO A 164 1.56 -15.79 -5.54
CA PRO A 164 0.34 -16.58 -5.75
C PRO A 164 0.14 -17.74 -4.76
N GLY A 165 0.99 -17.88 -3.74
CA GLY A 165 0.79 -18.87 -2.69
C GLY A 165 -0.42 -18.49 -1.83
N ALA A 166 -1.59 -19.05 -2.10
CA ALA A 166 -2.74 -18.84 -1.22
C ALA A 166 -2.59 -19.72 0.03
N ALA A 167 -2.49 -19.11 1.22
CA ALA A 167 -2.61 -19.80 2.49
C ALA A 167 -4.06 -19.75 2.97
N ARG A 168 -4.55 -20.83 3.57
CA ARG A 168 -5.91 -20.89 4.13
C ARG A 168 -5.90 -20.23 5.52
N LEU A 169 -6.91 -19.42 5.84
CA LEU A 169 -7.01 -18.82 7.17
C LEU A 169 -7.19 -19.91 8.25
N PRO A 170 -6.41 -19.89 9.36
CA PRO A 170 -6.61 -20.84 10.44
C PRO A 170 -8.00 -20.66 11.06
N GLY A 171 -8.78 -21.75 11.12
CA GLY A 171 -10.12 -21.77 11.75
C GLY A 171 -11.32 -21.88 10.80
N GLN A 172 -11.12 -22.02 9.49
CA GLN A 172 -12.19 -22.44 8.57
C GLN A 172 -12.19 -23.97 8.42
N SER A 173 -13.03 -24.63 9.19
CA SER A 173 -13.45 -26.03 8.97
C SER A 173 -14.66 -26.02 8.04
N ASP A 174 -14.73 -27.00 7.12
CA ASP A 174 -15.92 -27.27 6.29
C ASP A 174 -17.20 -27.52 7.14
#